data_AF-B0SXP7-F1
#
_entry.id   AF-B0SXP7-F1
#
_cell.length_a   1.000
_cell.length_b   1.000
_cell.length_c   1.000
_cell.angle_alpha   90.00
_cell.angle_beta   90.00
_cell.angle_gamma   90.00
#
_symmetry.space_group_name_H-M   'P 1'
#
loop_
_entity.id
_entity.type
_entity.pdbx_description
1 polymer ?
#
loop_
_entity_poly.entity_id
_entity_poly.type
_entity_poly.pdbx_seq_one_letter_code
_entity_poly.pdbx_strand_id
1 'polypeptide(L)'
;MRVAAWNDVAHRIVRIEMVRKGLTYADMVERLRPLGVDDNERNIRNKVARGTFSGVFLIQCLAALGVRTVDLMAYDLPFDADAPDAEVIRQKLISGQG
;
A
#
# COMPACT_ATOMS: atom_id res chain seq x y z
N MET A 1 9.49 16.59 -8.02
CA MET A 1 9.50 15.65 -6.89
C MET A 1 8.13 14.98 -6.81
N ARG A 2 8.02 13.68 -7.11
CA ARG A 2 6.77 13.04 -7.55
C ARG A 2 5.97 12.47 -6.37
N VAL A 3 4.77 13.02 -6.13
CA VAL A 3 3.69 12.36 -5.36
C VAL A 3 3.31 11.00 -5.99
N ALA A 4 3.71 10.75 -7.24
CA ALA A 4 3.44 9.49 -7.95
C ALA A 4 4.07 8.23 -7.33
N ALA A 5 5.16 8.31 -6.55
CA ALA A 5 5.85 7.08 -6.14
C ALA A 5 5.16 6.27 -5.03
N TRP A 6 4.55 6.92 -4.03
CA TRP A 6 3.95 6.21 -2.88
C TRP A 6 2.65 5.50 -3.23
N ASN A 7 1.81 6.16 -4.05
CA ASN A 7 0.58 5.55 -4.55
C ASN A 7 0.89 4.31 -5.37
N ASP A 8 1.93 4.37 -6.21
CA ASP A 8 2.40 3.23 -7.02
C ASP A 8 2.85 2.08 -6.11
N VAL A 9 3.61 2.34 -5.05
CA VAL A 9 3.98 1.32 -4.05
C VAL A 9 2.74 0.70 -3.41
N ALA A 10 1.79 1.50 -2.92
CA ALA A 10 0.58 1.01 -2.26
C ALA A 10 -0.28 0.12 -3.19
N HIS A 11 -0.51 0.60 -4.41
CA HIS A 11 -1.13 -0.16 -5.51
C HIS A 11 -0.42 -1.50 -5.73
N ARG A 12 0.92 -1.48 -5.75
CA ARG A 12 1.75 -2.62 -6.16
C ARG A 12 1.72 -3.72 -5.12
N ILE A 13 1.75 -3.34 -3.83
CA ILE A 13 1.59 -4.27 -2.71
C ILE A 13 0.31 -5.10 -2.90
N VAL A 14 -0.84 -4.45 -3.08
CA VAL A 14 -2.12 -5.17 -3.25
C VAL A 14 -2.10 -6.06 -4.50
N ARG A 15 -1.64 -5.51 -5.63
CA ARG A 15 -1.59 -6.21 -6.92
C ARG A 15 -0.70 -7.45 -6.89
N ILE A 16 0.50 -7.35 -6.31
CA ILE A 16 1.44 -8.48 -6.21
C ILE A 16 0.85 -9.56 -5.32
N GLU A 17 0.26 -9.21 -4.19
CA GLU A 17 -0.34 -10.18 -3.28
C GLU A 17 -1.56 -10.89 -3.90
N MET A 18 -2.37 -10.19 -4.70
CA MET A 18 -3.43 -10.82 -5.50
C MET A 18 -2.86 -11.84 -6.49
N VAL A 19 -1.83 -11.46 -7.25
CA VAL A 19 -1.18 -12.33 -8.23
C VAL A 19 -0.54 -13.55 -7.56
N ARG A 20 0.18 -13.37 -6.45
CA ARG A 20 0.79 -14.46 -5.66
C ARG A 20 -0.23 -15.49 -5.19
N LYS A 21 -1.48 -15.07 -5.00
CA LYS A 21 -2.59 -15.92 -4.52
C LYS A 21 -3.52 -16.38 -5.65
N GLY A 22 -3.26 -15.98 -6.90
CA GLY A 22 -4.09 -16.31 -8.05
C GLY A 22 -5.51 -15.72 -7.98
N LEU A 23 -5.69 -14.59 -7.29
CA LEU A 23 -7.00 -13.98 -7.07
C LEU A 23 -7.31 -12.89 -8.10
N THR A 24 -8.54 -12.91 -8.57
CA THR A 24 -9.11 -11.87 -9.44
C THR A 24 -9.72 -10.73 -8.63
N TYR A 25 -10.11 -9.64 -9.30
CA TYR A 25 -10.87 -8.59 -8.63
C TYR A 25 -12.28 -9.03 -8.21
N ALA A 26 -12.88 -9.99 -8.91
CA ALA A 26 -14.14 -10.59 -8.50
C ALA A 26 -13.99 -11.34 -7.17
N ASP A 27 -12.93 -12.15 -7.04
CA ASP A 27 -12.60 -12.82 -5.77
C ASP A 27 -12.34 -11.82 -4.64
N MET A 28 -11.67 -10.72 -4.96
CA MET A 28 -11.39 -9.65 -4.01
C MET A 28 -12.66 -9.02 -3.46
N VAL A 29 -13.65 -8.74 -4.32
CA VAL A 29 -14.96 -8.21 -3.90
C VAL A 29 -15.64 -9.14 -2.90
N GLU A 30 -15.70 -10.43 -3.23
CA GLU A 30 -16.34 -11.43 -2.35
C GLU A 30 -15.62 -11.56 -1.00
N ARG A 31 -14.29 -11.44 -0.97
CA ARG A 31 -13.48 -11.51 0.26
C ARG A 31 -13.50 -10.22 1.09
N LEU A 32 -13.79 -9.08 0.47
CA LEU A 32 -13.86 -7.77 1.12
C LEU A 32 -15.24 -7.52 1.75
N ARG A 33 -16.30 -8.11 1.21
CA ARG A 33 -17.68 -7.97 1.73
C ARG A 33 -17.82 -8.30 3.23
N PRO A 34 -17.26 -9.41 3.77
CA PRO A 34 -17.33 -9.72 5.20
C PRO A 34 -16.58 -8.73 6.09
N LEU A 35 -15.67 -7.94 5.51
CA LEU A 35 -14.88 -6.91 6.19
C LEU A 35 -15.54 -5.53 6.14
N GLY A 36 -16.80 -5.46 5.69
CA GLY A 36 -17.60 -4.24 5.63
C GLY A 36 -17.33 -3.36 4.40
N VAL A 37 -16.66 -3.92 3.37
CA VAL A 37 -16.45 -3.23 2.09
C VAL A 37 -17.46 -3.77 1.08
N ASP A 38 -18.58 -3.07 0.92
CA ASP A 38 -19.57 -3.36 -0.11
C ASP A 38 -19.34 -2.46 -1.33
N ASP A 39 -18.72 -3.03 -2.36
CA ASP A 39 -18.33 -2.32 -3.58
C ASP A 39 -18.30 -3.29 -4.76
N ASN A 40 -18.28 -2.78 -5.99
CA ASN A 40 -18.20 -3.62 -7.19
C ASN A 40 -16.77 -3.72 -7.73
N GLU A 41 -16.55 -4.70 -8.62
CA GLU A 41 -15.24 -5.00 -9.19
C GLU A 41 -14.58 -3.79 -9.85
N ARG A 42 -15.35 -2.99 -10.61
CA ARG A 42 -14.86 -1.78 -11.27
C ARG A 42 -14.35 -0.76 -10.27
N ASN A 43 -15.10 -0.54 -9.19
CA ASN A 43 -14.74 0.42 -8.15
C ASN A 43 -13.50 -0.03 -7.37
N ILE A 44 -13.42 -1.31 -6.99
CA ILE A 44 -12.24 -1.89 -6.34
C ILE A 44 -11.02 -1.78 -7.24
N ARG A 45 -11.15 -2.14 -8.52
CA ARG A 45 -10.07 -2.00 -9.51
C ARG A 45 -9.59 -0.56 -9.60
N ASN A 46 -10.49 0.41 -9.70
CA ASN A 46 -10.15 1.83 -9.80
C ASN A 46 -9.53 2.39 -8.52
N LYS A 47 -9.97 1.93 -7.35
CA LYS A 47 -9.35 2.26 -6.06
C LYS A 47 -7.92 1.74 -6.01
N VAL A 48 -7.74 0.44 -6.24
CA VAL A 48 -6.42 -0.21 -6.22
C VAL A 48 -5.48 0.40 -7.25
N ALA A 49 -5.96 0.64 -8.48
CA ALA A 49 -5.14 1.19 -9.57
C ALA A 49 -4.57 2.57 -9.22
N ARG A 50 -5.35 3.44 -8.56
CA ARG A 50 -4.92 4.80 -8.20
C ARG A 50 -4.00 4.86 -6.98
N GLY A 51 -4.01 3.85 -6.11
CA GLY A 51 -3.16 3.81 -4.91
C GLY A 51 -3.51 4.83 -3.80
N THR A 52 -4.44 5.76 -4.04
CA THR A 52 -4.88 6.80 -3.08
C THR A 52 -5.98 6.34 -2.14
N PHE A 53 -6.07 5.03 -1.86
CA PHE A 53 -7.07 4.49 -0.93
C PHE A 53 -6.64 4.73 0.52
N SER A 54 -7.60 4.65 1.44
CA SER A 54 -7.29 4.81 2.87
C SER A 54 -6.43 3.66 3.40
N GLY A 55 -5.67 3.91 4.47
CA GLY A 55 -4.95 2.85 5.18
C GLY A 55 -5.87 1.75 5.71
N VAL A 56 -7.11 2.10 6.10
CA VAL A 56 -8.13 1.11 6.50
C VAL A 56 -8.43 0.14 5.35
N PHE A 57 -8.65 0.67 4.14
CA PHE A 57 -8.90 -0.16 2.96
C PHE A 57 -7.69 -1.06 2.62
N LEU A 58 -6.46 -0.55 2.79
CA LEU A 58 -5.26 -1.36 2.61
C LEU A 58 -5.23 -2.53 3.59
N ILE A 59 -5.48 -2.29 4.88
CA ILE A 59 -5.50 -3.34 5.91
C ILE A 59 -6.59 -4.38 5.60
N GLN A 60 -7.79 -3.93 5.20
CA GLN A 60 -8.86 -4.83 4.77
C GLN A 60 -8.44 -5.67 3.55
N CYS A 61 -7.74 -5.09 2.57
CA CYS A 61 -7.21 -5.82 1.43
C CYS A 61 -6.20 -6.90 1.87
N LEU A 62 -5.24 -6.53 2.72
CA LEU A 62 -4.25 -7.48 3.23
C LEU A 62 -4.91 -8.61 4.03
N ALA A 63 -5.90 -8.30 4.86
CA ALA A 63 -6.69 -9.28 5.60
C ALA A 63 -7.47 -10.23 4.66
N ALA A 64 -8.17 -9.70 3.65
CA ALA A 64 -8.91 -10.46 2.64
C ALA A 64 -8.00 -11.40 1.82
N LEU A 65 -6.78 -10.97 1.56
CA LEU A 65 -5.73 -11.76 0.91
C LEU A 65 -5.03 -12.71 1.90
N GLY A 66 -5.27 -12.60 3.21
CA GLY A 66 -4.59 -13.40 4.22
C GLY A 66 -3.09 -13.06 4.37
N VAL A 67 -2.68 -11.85 4.00
CA VAL A 67 -1.32 -11.33 4.19
C VAL A 67 -1.16 -10.92 5.66
N ARG A 68 -0.10 -11.40 6.30
CA ARG A 68 0.21 -11.08 7.71
C ARG A 68 1.37 -10.11 7.86
N THR A 69 2.23 -10.05 6.85
CA THR A 69 3.44 -9.24 6.86
C THR A 69 3.63 -8.66 5.46
N VAL A 70 3.98 -7.37 5.41
CA VAL A 70 4.43 -6.70 4.19
C VAL A 70 5.88 -6.32 4.41
N ASP A 71 6.78 -6.94 3.65
CA ASP A 71 8.19 -6.55 3.64
C ASP A 71 8.38 -5.38 2.68
N LEU A 72 8.59 -4.19 3.23
CA LEU A 72 8.77 -2.97 2.43
C LEU A 72 10.12 -2.93 1.71
N MET A 73 11.13 -3.68 2.18
CA MET A 73 12.46 -3.76 1.53
C MET A 73 12.38 -4.49 0.18
N ALA A 74 11.32 -5.26 -0.06
CA ALA A 74 11.07 -5.94 -1.33
C ALA A 74 10.52 -5.01 -2.43
N TYR A 75 10.28 -3.73 -2.12
CA TYR A 75 9.74 -2.75 -3.05
C TYR A 75 10.75 -1.63 -3.30
N ASP A 76 10.71 -1.09 -4.51
CA ASP A 76 11.43 0.14 -4.86
C ASP A 76 10.72 1.32 -4.19
N LEU A 77 11.02 1.52 -2.90
CA LEU A 77 10.47 2.61 -2.13
C LEU A 77 11.15 3.90 -2.57
N PRO A 78 10.42 5.02 -2.70
CA PRO A 78 10.99 6.34 -3.00
C PRO A 78 11.74 6.95 -1.81
N PHE A 79 12.21 6.11 -0.89
CA PHE A 79 13.06 6.47 0.23
C PHE A 79 14.46 5.99 -0.11
N ASP A 80 15.23 6.85 -0.77
CA ASP A 80 16.67 6.65 -0.82
C ASP A 80 17.19 6.81 0.62
N ALA A 81 17.52 5.70 1.28
CA ALA A 81 18.16 5.74 2.59
C ALA A 81 19.52 6.48 2.55
N ASP A 82 20.05 6.69 1.34
CA ASP A 82 21.27 7.46 1.03
C ASP A 82 20.97 8.90 0.56
N ALA A 83 19.70 9.35 0.57
CA ALA A 83 19.38 10.75 0.30
C ALA A 83 19.87 11.66 1.45
N PRO A 84 20.50 12.81 1.13
CA PRO A 84 21.13 13.70 2.11
C PRO A 84 20.16 14.23 3.18
N ASP A 85 18.85 14.23 2.91
CA ASP A 85 17.82 14.71 3.83
C ASP A 85 17.58 13.79 5.03
N ALA A 86 17.91 12.49 4.94
CA ALA A 86 17.72 11.55 6.05
C ALA A 86 18.66 11.86 7.23
N GLU A 87 19.88 12.31 6.96
CA GLU A 87 20.83 12.74 8.00
C GLU A 87 20.41 14.06 8.62
N VAL A 88 19.83 14.97 7.82
CA VAL A 88 19.25 16.23 8.32
C VAL A 88 18.04 15.97 9.22
N ILE A 89 17.18 15.01 8.87
CA ILE A 89 16.03 14.61 9.71
C ILE A 89 16.52 13.95 11.01
N ARG A 90 17.52 13.06 10.94
CA ARG A 90 18.13 12.44 12.13
C ARG A 90 18.74 13.49 13.06
N GLN A 91 19.49 14.44 12.52
CA GLN A 91 20.11 15.52 13.30
C GLN A 91 19.05 16.40 13.98
N LYS A 92 17.95 16.73 13.28
CA LYS A 92 16.84 17.53 13.84
C LYS A 92 16.06 16.80 14.95
N LEU A 93 15.86 15.49 14.81
CA LEU A 93 15.21 14.67 15.84
C LEU A 93 16.09 14.53 17.10
N ILE A 94 17.42 14.44 16.93
CA ILE A 94 18.37 14.40 18.05
C ILE A 94 18.52 15.78 18.72
N SER A 95 18.41 16.88 17.96
CA SER A 95 18.62 18.24 18.49
C SER A 95 17.38 18.88 19.16
N GLY A 96 16.22 18.22 19.17
CA GLY A 96 15.04 18.68 19.91
C GLY A 96 14.52 20.08 19.51
N GLN A 97 14.75 20.52 18.28
CA GLN A 97 14.26 21.79 17.75
C GLN A 97 13.11 21.49 16.79
N GLY A 98 11.89 21.56 17.31
CA GLY A 98 10.64 21.52 16.56
C GLY A 98 9.97 22.89 16.58
#